data_AF-A0A7S1M0U6-F1
#
_entry.id   AF-A0A7S1M0U6-F1
#
_cell.length_a   1.000
_cell.length_b   1.000
_cell.length_c   1.000
_cell.angle_alpha   90.00
_cell.angle_beta   90.00
_cell.angle_gamma   90.00
#
_symmetry.space_group_name_H-M   'P 1'
#
loop_
_entity.id
_entity.type
_entity.pdbx_description
1 polymer ?
#
loop_
_entity_poly.entity_id
_entity_poly.type
_entity_poly.pdbx_seq_one_letter_code
_entity_poly.pdbx_strand_id
1 'polypeptide(L)'
;RVEAVPRFASEVTKLRVQEVSCGHSHVLARTECQRCVSWGENTCGQLGLGRKSKPTYKPQVLGSIPSPVQDVSAGWAHSAAVGSDGRVYAWGLNSHGQLGLGDTETRPAPHLLHALVGQHH
;
A
#
# COMPACT_ATOMS: atom_id res chain seq x y z
N ARG A 1 18.17 -17.17 21.51
CA ARG A 1 17.10 -16.17 21.31
C ARG A 1 17.78 -14.96 20.67
N VAL A 2 17.64 -14.79 19.35
CA VAL A 2 18.30 -13.68 18.64
C VAL A 2 17.45 -12.44 18.90
N GLU A 3 17.96 -11.50 19.67
CA GLU A 3 17.32 -10.19 19.79
C GLU A 3 17.36 -9.52 18.41
N ALA A 4 16.17 -9.25 17.85
CA ALA A 4 16.05 -8.52 16.61
C ALA A 4 16.46 -7.07 16.87
N VAL A 5 17.76 -6.79 16.73
CA VAL A 5 18.28 -5.42 16.77
C VAL A 5 17.63 -4.63 15.64
N PRO A 6 17.00 -3.47 15.91
CA PRO A 6 16.51 -2.59 14.86
C PRO A 6 17.65 -2.26 13.88
N ARG A 7 17.58 -2.76 12.65
CA ARG A 7 18.58 -2.48 11.62
C ARG A 7 18.13 -1.27 10.83
N PHE A 8 18.93 -0.21 10.88
CA PHE A 8 18.73 0.95 10.04
C PHE A 8 18.89 0.52 8.58
N ALA A 9 17.82 0.60 7.78
CA ALA A 9 17.89 0.35 6.36
C ALA A 9 18.59 1.56 5.70
N SER A 10 19.91 1.47 5.51
CA SER A 10 20.76 2.55 4.96
C SER A 10 20.32 3.06 3.59
N GLU A 11 19.55 2.28 2.83
CA GLU A 11 18.92 2.66 1.56
C GLU A 11 17.81 3.73 1.73
N VAL A 12 17.28 3.92 2.94
CA VAL A 12 16.22 4.90 3.27
C VAL A 12 16.79 6.30 3.58
N THR A 13 18.11 6.48 3.48
CA THR A 13 18.78 7.79 3.69
C THR A 13 18.35 8.92 2.73
N LYS A 14 17.52 8.63 1.71
CA LYS A 14 16.91 9.65 0.83
C LYS A 14 15.39 9.79 0.96
N LEU A 15 14.71 8.96 1.74
CA LEU A 15 13.25 8.98 1.87
C LEU A 15 12.88 9.19 3.34
N ARG A 16 12.52 10.43 3.69
CA ARG A 16 12.00 10.73 5.02
C ARG A 16 10.59 10.14 5.15
N VAL A 17 10.44 9.08 5.93
CA VAL A 17 9.15 8.43 6.21
C VAL A 17 8.38 9.27 7.24
N GLN A 18 7.09 9.49 7.00
CA GLN A 18 6.18 10.22 7.90
C GLN A 18 5.18 9.30 8.59
N GLU A 19 4.78 8.20 7.95
CA GLU A 19 3.87 7.22 8.54
C GLU A 19 4.18 5.81 8.05
N VAL A 20 3.73 4.83 8.83
CA VAL A 20 3.83 3.41 8.50
C VAL A 20 2.53 2.70 8.87
N SER A 21 2.16 1.69 8.09
CA SER A 21 1.06 0.78 8.37
C SER A 21 1.51 -0.65 8.12
N CYS A 22 1.37 -1.51 9.14
CA CYS A 22 1.82 -2.89 9.11
C CYS A 22 0.63 -3.82 8.85
N GLY A 23 0.68 -4.56 7.74
CA GLY A 23 -0.23 -5.66 7.47
C GLY A 23 0.25 -6.96 8.11
N HIS A 24 -0.28 -8.10 7.65
CA HIS A 24 0.12 -9.41 8.19
C HIS A 24 1.58 -9.76 7.85
N SER A 25 2.00 -9.48 6.62
CA SER A 25 3.36 -9.80 6.15
C SER A 25 3.90 -8.79 5.13
N HIS A 26 3.25 -7.63 5.01
CA HIS A 26 3.71 -6.50 4.21
C HIS A 26 3.57 -5.21 5.02
N VAL A 27 4.30 -4.19 4.60
CA VAL A 27 4.26 -2.87 5.22
C VAL A 27 4.04 -1.84 4.13
N LEU A 28 3.21 -0.84 4.44
CA LEU A 28 3.10 0.40 3.69
C LEU A 28 3.76 1.51 4.50
N ALA A 29 4.39 2.45 3.82
CA ALA A 29 4.89 3.66 4.41
C ALA A 29 4.60 4.84 3.49
N ARG A 30 4.34 6.01 4.07
CA ARG A 30 4.26 7.27 3.33
C ARG A 30 5.48 8.11 3.62
N THR A 31 6.04 8.71 2.58
CA THR A 31 7.19 9.61 2.68
C THR A 31 6.75 11.07 2.77
N GLU A 32 7.68 11.95 3.14
CA GLU A 32 7.52 13.41 3.14
C GLU A 32 7.19 13.97 1.76
N CYS A 33 7.67 13.33 0.69
CA CYS A 33 7.29 13.64 -0.68
C CYS A 33 5.93 13.05 -1.11
N GLN A 34 5.11 12.61 -0.15
CA GLN A 34 3.74 12.10 -0.36
C GLN A 34 3.70 10.91 -1.34
N ARG A 35 4.70 10.03 -1.25
CA ARG A 35 4.75 8.78 -2.00
C ARG A 35 4.46 7.62 -1.07
N CYS A 36 3.71 6.63 -1.57
CA CYS A 36 3.59 5.34 -0.89
C CYS A 36 4.79 4.46 -1.24
N VAL A 37 5.33 3.77 -0.25
CA VAL A 37 6.42 2.80 -0.35
C VAL A 37 5.94 1.51 0.28
N SER A 38 6.26 0.37 -0.30
CA SER A 38 5.84 -0.93 0.22
C SER A 38 6.95 -1.98 0.14
N TRP A 39 6.91 -2.94 1.07
CA TRP A 39 7.78 -4.12 1.09
C TRP A 39 7.10 -5.28 1.82
N GLY A 40 7.68 -6.48 1.70
CA GLY A 40 7.18 -7.72 2.28
C GLY A 40 6.49 -8.63 1.26
N GLU A 41 5.50 -9.38 1.72
CA GLU A 41 4.74 -10.37 0.94
C GLU A 41 4.01 -9.73 -0.25
N ASN A 42 3.94 -10.43 -1.40
CA ASN A 42 3.29 -9.92 -2.61
C ASN A 42 2.55 -11.00 -3.43
N THR A 43 2.24 -12.15 -2.83
CA THR A 43 1.46 -13.24 -3.45
C THR A 43 0.06 -12.81 -3.91
N CYS A 44 -0.55 -11.83 -3.24
CA CYS A 44 -1.84 -11.27 -3.62
C CYS A 44 -1.73 -9.93 -4.35
N GLY A 45 -0.51 -9.42 -4.55
CA GLY A 45 -0.30 -8.10 -5.14
C GLY A 45 -0.47 -6.95 -4.13
N GLN A 46 -0.45 -7.22 -2.82
CA GLN A 46 -0.66 -6.24 -1.74
C GLN A 46 0.38 -5.12 -1.69
N LEU A 47 1.48 -5.24 -2.44
CA LEU A 47 2.46 -4.15 -2.61
C LEU A 47 2.03 -3.12 -3.66
N GLY A 48 1.05 -3.42 -4.51
CA GLY A 48 0.49 -2.49 -5.50
C GLY A 48 1.36 -2.29 -6.76
N LEU A 49 2.42 -3.08 -6.92
CA LEU A 49 3.45 -2.94 -7.96
C LEU A 49 3.01 -3.40 -9.36
N GLY A 50 1.70 -3.55 -9.59
CA GLY A 50 1.12 -3.99 -10.86
C GLY A 50 1.27 -5.48 -11.14
N ARG A 51 1.83 -6.25 -10.21
CA ARG A 51 2.05 -7.70 -10.37
C ARG A 51 1.98 -8.43 -9.03
N LYS A 52 1.62 -9.71 -9.09
CA LYS A 52 1.89 -10.67 -8.01
C LYS A 52 3.32 -11.16 -8.15
N SER A 53 4.05 -11.31 -7.05
CA SER A 53 5.44 -11.75 -7.08
C SER A 53 5.87 -12.43 -5.79
N LYS A 54 7.09 -12.97 -5.80
CA LYS A 54 7.79 -13.31 -4.56
C LYS A 54 7.90 -12.08 -3.63
N PRO A 55 8.10 -12.29 -2.33
CA PRO A 55 8.27 -11.20 -1.37
C PRO A 55 9.38 -10.24 -1.77
N THR A 56 9.16 -8.95 -1.52
CA THR A 56 10.12 -7.89 -1.77
C THR A 56 10.79 -7.51 -0.45
N TYR A 57 12.08 -7.78 -0.32
CA TYR A 57 12.85 -7.48 0.90
C TYR A 57 13.41 -6.05 0.96
N LYS A 58 13.24 -5.27 -0.11
CA LYS A 58 13.65 -3.87 -0.21
C LYS A 58 12.42 -2.97 -0.39
N PRO A 59 12.33 -1.83 0.31
CA PRO A 59 11.27 -0.85 0.07
C PRO A 59 11.19 -0.42 -1.41
N GLN A 60 10.00 -0.45 -2.01
CA GLN A 60 9.76 0.01 -3.37
C GLN A 60 8.71 1.11 -3.40
N VAL A 61 8.98 2.18 -4.15
CA VAL A 61 8.03 3.28 -4.35
C VAL A 61 6.91 2.80 -5.26
N LEU A 62 5.67 2.97 -4.79
CA LEU A 62 4.46 2.75 -5.56
C LEU A 62 4.24 3.96 -6.48
N GLY A 63 4.29 3.74 -7.79
CA GLY A 63 4.16 4.79 -8.81
C GLY A 63 2.77 4.91 -9.43
N SER A 64 1.84 4.03 -9.09
CA SER A 64 0.55 3.84 -9.76
C SER A 64 -0.61 4.64 -9.14
N ILE A 65 -0.41 5.31 -8.00
CA ILE A 65 -1.39 6.24 -7.44
C ILE A 65 -1.20 7.60 -8.13
N PRO A 66 -2.26 8.17 -8.74
CA PRO A 66 -2.12 9.37 -9.59
C PRO A 66 -2.00 10.68 -8.80
N SER A 67 -2.39 10.69 -7.52
CA SER A 67 -2.30 11.85 -6.64
C SER A 67 -1.29 11.62 -5.50
N PRO A 68 -0.74 12.70 -4.92
CA PRO A 68 0.06 12.60 -3.71
C PRO A 68 -0.68 11.87 -2.59
N VAL A 69 -0.02 10.92 -1.93
CA VAL A 69 -0.62 10.11 -0.88
C VAL A 69 -0.65 10.91 0.42
N GLN A 70 -1.77 10.86 1.14
CA GLN A 70 -1.97 11.52 2.43
C GLN A 70 -2.04 10.52 3.60
N ASP A 71 -2.56 9.32 3.35
CA ASP A 71 -2.64 8.26 4.36
C ASP A 71 -2.55 6.87 3.70
N VAL A 72 -2.07 5.88 4.44
CA VAL A 72 -1.94 4.48 4.02
C VAL A 72 -2.43 3.51 5.10
N SER A 73 -3.09 2.44 4.69
CA SER A 73 -3.55 1.39 5.59
C SER A 73 -3.31 0.00 4.99
N ALA A 74 -2.80 -0.91 5.80
CA ALA A 74 -2.51 -2.28 5.42
C ALA A 74 -3.37 -3.27 6.23
N GLY A 75 -4.10 -4.14 5.53
CA GLY A 75 -4.83 -5.26 6.12
C GLY A 75 -4.01 -6.55 6.08
N TRP A 76 -4.70 -7.72 6.09
CA TRP A 76 -4.01 -9.01 6.01
C TRP A 76 -3.17 -9.14 4.73
N ALA A 77 -3.83 -9.08 3.58
CA ALA A 77 -3.22 -9.20 2.25
C ALA A 77 -3.81 -8.19 1.27
N HIS A 78 -4.38 -7.10 1.78
CA HIS A 78 -4.87 -5.98 1.02
C HIS A 78 -4.34 -4.68 1.62
N SER A 79 -4.46 -3.62 0.85
CA SER A 79 -3.85 -2.33 1.10
C SER A 79 -4.78 -1.24 0.59
N ALA A 80 -4.75 -0.10 1.24
CA ALA A 80 -5.48 1.09 0.84
C ALA A 80 -4.62 2.34 1.02
N ALA A 81 -4.94 3.37 0.25
CA ALA A 81 -4.36 4.70 0.40
C ALA A 81 -5.39 5.77 0.06
N VAL A 82 -5.26 6.92 0.72
CA VAL A 82 -6.00 8.13 0.39
C VAL A 82 -5.08 9.11 -0.32
N GLY A 83 -5.54 9.63 -1.46
CA GLY A 83 -4.87 10.70 -2.19
C GLY A 83 -5.24 12.08 -1.66
N SER A 84 -4.42 13.08 -1.95
CA SER A 84 -4.68 14.49 -1.61
C SER A 84 -5.89 15.08 -2.35
N ASP A 85 -6.35 14.39 -3.39
CA ASP A 85 -7.59 14.66 -4.13
C ASP A 85 -8.83 14.07 -3.43
N GLY A 86 -8.68 13.53 -2.21
CA GLY A 86 -9.75 12.90 -1.44
C GLY A 86 -10.18 11.54 -1.98
N ARG A 87 -9.52 11.02 -3.02
CA ARG A 87 -9.85 9.73 -3.63
C ARG A 87 -9.22 8.58 -2.85
N VAL A 88 -9.98 7.50 -2.73
CA VAL A 88 -9.55 6.26 -2.07
C VAL A 88 -9.15 5.24 -3.12
N TYR A 89 -7.99 4.61 -2.91
CA TYR A 89 -7.49 3.53 -3.75
C TYR A 89 -7.29 2.28 -2.90
N ALA A 90 -7.65 1.10 -3.42
CA ALA A 90 -7.39 -0.19 -2.77
C ALA A 90 -6.78 -1.20 -3.73
N TRP A 91 -5.98 -2.12 -3.19
CA TRP A 91 -5.34 -3.20 -3.95
C TRP A 91 -4.98 -4.40 -3.05
N GLY A 92 -4.59 -5.51 -3.69
CA GLY A 92 -4.27 -6.78 -3.06
C GLY A 92 -5.40 -7.79 -3.16
N LEU A 93 -5.43 -8.73 -2.21
CA LEU A 93 -6.43 -9.78 -2.08
C LEU A 93 -7.83 -9.16 -2.04
N ASN A 94 -8.80 -9.78 -2.72
CA ASN A 94 -10.20 -9.33 -2.71
C ASN A 94 -11.24 -10.46 -2.52
N SER A 95 -10.85 -11.63 -2.03
CA SER A 95 -11.76 -12.80 -2.00
C SER A 95 -13.02 -12.61 -1.12
N HIS A 96 -13.07 -11.60 -0.26
CA HIS A 96 -14.21 -11.24 0.57
C HIS A 96 -14.76 -9.83 0.25
N GLY A 97 -14.40 -9.25 -0.89
CA GLY A 97 -14.85 -7.90 -1.27
C GLY A 97 -14.14 -6.76 -0.51
N GLN A 98 -13.03 -7.03 0.17
CA GLN A 98 -12.29 -6.04 0.96
C GLN A 98 -11.79 -4.80 0.18
N LEU A 99 -11.73 -4.86 -1.16
CA LEU A 99 -11.37 -3.70 -1.97
C LEU A 99 -12.54 -2.74 -2.22
N GLY A 100 -13.79 -3.14 -1.94
CA GLY A 100 -14.97 -2.30 -2.12
C GLY A 100 -15.27 -1.93 -3.58
N LEU A 101 -14.80 -2.73 -4.55
CA LEU A 101 -14.94 -2.46 -5.99
C LEU A 101 -16.24 -3.03 -6.60
N GLY A 102 -17.12 -3.60 -5.78
CA GLY A 102 -18.34 -4.27 -6.25
C GLY A 102 -18.09 -5.68 -6.82
N ASP A 103 -16.89 -6.21 -6.65
CA ASP A 103 -16.48 -7.55 -7.05
C ASP A 103 -15.59 -8.21 -5.99
N THR A 104 -15.21 -9.46 -6.21
CA THR A 104 -14.27 -10.22 -5.36
C THR A 104 -12.94 -10.50 -6.08
N GLU A 105 -12.60 -9.73 -7.11
CA GLU A 105 -11.40 -9.93 -7.91
C GLU A 105 -10.17 -9.31 -7.27
N THR A 106 -9.11 -10.10 -7.11
CA THR A 106 -7.83 -9.63 -6.56
C THR A 106 -7.12 -8.73 -7.57
N ARG A 107 -6.72 -7.53 -7.15
CA ARG A 107 -6.09 -6.53 -8.02
C ARG A 107 -4.66 -6.22 -7.56
N PRO A 108 -3.62 -6.46 -8.37
CA PRO A 108 -2.23 -6.26 -7.96
C PRO A 108 -1.73 -4.80 -8.09
N ALA A 109 -2.63 -3.88 -8.44
CA ALA A 109 -2.39 -2.44 -8.57
C ALA A 109 -3.48 -1.65 -7.85
N PRO A 110 -3.21 -0.43 -7.38
CA PRO A 110 -4.22 0.49 -6.87
C PRO A 110 -5.37 0.67 -7.86
N HIS A 111 -6.60 0.47 -7.39
CA HIS A 111 -7.82 0.76 -8.14
C HIS A 111 -8.62 1.80 -7.37
N LEU A 112 -9.18 2.75 -8.11
CA LEU A 112 -10.03 3.80 -7.56
C LEU A 112 -11.35 3.22 -7.08
N LEU A 113 -11.72 3.53 -5.83
CA LEU A 113 -13.04 3.22 -5.29
C LEU A 113 -14.02 4.29 -5.79
N HIS A 114 -14.58 4.07 -6.97
CA HIS A 114 -15.55 5.00 -7.59
C HIS A 114 -16.76 5.29 -6.70
N ALA A 115 -17.17 4.35 -5.86
CA ALA A 115 -18.29 4.51 -4.93
C ALA A 115 -18.11 5.69 -3.94
N LEU A 116 -16.87 6.09 -3.68
CA LEU A 116 -16.54 7.19 -2.76
C LEU A 116 -16.26 8.52 -3.47
N VAL A 117 -16.25 8.54 -4.82
CA VAL A 117 -16.04 9.77 -5.58
C VAL A 117 -17.36 10.56 -5.60
N GLY A 118 -17.42 11.67 -4.85
CA GLY A 118 -18.55 12.62 -4.92
C GLY A 118 -19.66 12.45 -3.87
N GLN A 119 -19.40 11.83 -2.72
CA GLN A 119 -20.34 11.76 -1.59
C GLN A 119 -20.26 12.99 -0.65
N HIS A 120 -19.98 14.18 -1.20
CA HIS A 120 -20.13 15.44 -0.48
C HIS A 120 -21.53 16.00 -0.76
N HIS A 121 -22.53 15.47 -0.05
CA HIS A 121 -23.81 16.16 0.10
C HIS A 121 -23.77 17.04 1.34
#